data_AF-A0A7W6SRW1-F1
#
_entry.id   AF-A0A7W6SRW1-F1
#
_cell.length_a   1.000
_cell.length_b   1.000
_cell.length_c   1.000
_cell.angle_alpha   90.00
_cell.angle_beta   90.00
_cell.angle_gamma   90.00
#
_symmetry.space_group_name_H-M   'P 1'
#
loop_
_entity.id
_entity.type
_entity.pdbx_description
1 polymer ?
#
loop_
_entity_poly.entity_id
_entity_poly.type
_entity_poly.pdbx_seq_one_letter_code
_entity_poly.pdbx_strand_id
1 'polypeptide(L)'
;MTERANSKNHRGPSRRWLVYFALFLTLAGGLAVAIGWHLPAYTDAEAAERIRAGLECEPGIPNRDQDHRCPHELWRSSMDGLRTGKWGFVDTGAGVLLSGLTWCSFLWWTRGRSLKQLSTPKHGLSIIALASAAWLLQIPAYNLSFMTELARGYDPPWSDSIIIPISEVQSVLLWLFLPYVAIWLLFLVRARLPAKVFSNVSGRPLVNAFWTAVTALLFAPVALVLIGAILDGPVMTVPLLWLTLWLLLCARSAALTRHQAYSGPIGADESGD
;
A
#
# COMPACT_ATOMS: atom_id res chain seq x y z
N MET A 1 -38.23 -9.45 -38.33
CA MET A 1 -37.68 -10.26 -37.22
C MET A 1 -36.72 -9.37 -36.44
N THR A 2 -37.21 -8.79 -35.35
CA THR A 2 -36.48 -7.85 -34.50
C THR A 2 -35.89 -8.62 -33.32
N GLU A 3 -34.61 -8.95 -33.43
CA GLU A 3 -33.84 -9.61 -32.39
C GLU A 3 -33.61 -8.58 -31.25
N ARG A 4 -34.53 -8.55 -30.27
CA ARG A 4 -34.32 -7.86 -29.00
C ARG A 4 -33.20 -8.59 -28.27
N ALA A 5 -31.97 -8.18 -28.51
CA ALA A 5 -30.82 -8.56 -27.72
C ALA A 5 -31.10 -8.21 -26.25
N ASN A 6 -31.43 -9.24 -25.48
CA ASN A 6 -31.72 -9.20 -24.07
C ASN A 6 -30.41 -8.79 -23.38
N SER A 7 -30.22 -7.47 -23.20
CA SER A 7 -29.11 -6.87 -22.48
C SER A 7 -29.18 -7.38 -21.04
N LYS A 8 -28.53 -8.52 -20.80
CA LYS A 8 -28.26 -9.04 -19.47
C LYS A 8 -27.44 -7.96 -18.77
N ASN A 9 -28.13 -7.14 -17.99
CA ASN A 9 -27.53 -6.18 -17.09
C ASN A 9 -26.55 -6.95 -16.20
N HIS A 10 -25.27 -6.96 -16.58
CA HIS A 10 -24.18 -7.39 -15.72
C HIS A 10 -24.12 -6.39 -14.56
N ARG A 11 -24.91 -6.69 -13.52
CA ARG A 11 -24.85 -6.02 -12.23
C ARG A 11 -23.47 -6.35 -11.68
N GLY A 12 -22.53 -5.43 -11.87
CA GLY A 12 -21.23 -5.49 -11.20
C GLY A 12 -21.43 -5.66 -9.68
N PRO A 13 -20.38 -6.08 -8.96
CA PRO A 13 -20.47 -6.36 -7.53
C PRO A 13 -21.17 -5.22 -6.81
N SER A 14 -22.27 -5.55 -6.12
CA SER A 14 -23.07 -4.54 -5.45
C SER A 14 -22.21 -3.85 -4.40
N ARG A 15 -22.37 -2.53 -4.23
CA ARG A 15 -21.64 -1.75 -3.20
C ARG A 15 -21.72 -2.39 -1.80
N ARG A 16 -22.81 -3.11 -1.51
CA ARG A 16 -22.99 -3.88 -0.28
C ARG A 16 -21.89 -4.92 -0.08
N TRP A 17 -21.50 -5.63 -1.14
CA TRP A 17 -20.42 -6.62 -1.08
C TRP A 17 -19.08 -5.97 -0.72
N LEU A 18 -18.76 -4.80 -1.27
CA LEU A 18 -17.54 -4.06 -0.90
C LEU A 18 -17.55 -3.60 0.56
N VAL A 19 -18.72 -3.16 1.07
CA VAL A 19 -18.87 -2.80 2.49
C VAL A 19 -18.67 -4.02 3.38
N TYR A 20 -19.29 -5.16 3.06
CA TYR A 20 -19.10 -6.39 3.82
C TYR A 20 -17.65 -6.88 3.78
N PHE A 21 -17.00 -6.79 2.63
CA PHE A 21 -15.59 -7.13 2.48
C PHE A 21 -14.70 -6.23 3.35
N ALA A 22 -14.90 -4.91 3.30
CA ALA A 22 -14.14 -3.96 4.11
C ALA A 22 -14.34 -4.21 5.62
N LEU A 23 -15.58 -4.43 6.06
CA LEU A 23 -15.91 -4.77 7.45
C LEU A 23 -15.29 -6.11 7.87
N PHE A 24 -15.33 -7.12 6.99
CA PHE A 24 -14.70 -8.40 7.23
C PHE A 24 -13.19 -8.26 7.43
N LEU A 25 -12.50 -7.50 6.57
CA LEU A 25 -11.07 -7.22 6.74
C LEU A 25 -10.78 -6.51 8.07
N THR A 26 -11.57 -5.48 8.41
CA THR A 26 -11.41 -4.76 9.70
C THR A 26 -11.59 -5.70 10.89
N LEU A 27 -12.62 -6.55 10.89
CA LEU A 27 -12.88 -7.48 11.98
C LEU A 27 -11.82 -8.59 12.06
N ALA A 28 -11.46 -9.18 10.91
CA ALA A 28 -10.44 -10.23 10.84
C ALA A 28 -9.06 -9.71 11.28
N GLY A 29 -8.67 -8.53 10.80
CA GLY A 29 -7.43 -7.88 11.22
C GLY A 29 -7.43 -7.54 12.71
N GLY A 30 -8.52 -6.97 13.23
CA GLY A 30 -8.66 -6.67 14.65
C GLY A 30 -8.59 -7.92 15.53
N LEU A 31 -9.22 -9.02 15.11
CA LEU A 31 -9.14 -10.30 15.81
C LEU A 31 -7.71 -10.86 15.81
N ALA A 32 -7.00 -10.81 14.67
CA ALA A 32 -5.62 -11.28 14.59
C ALA A 32 -4.68 -10.47 15.49
N VAL A 33 -4.82 -9.14 15.53
CA VAL A 33 -4.08 -8.28 16.47
C VAL A 33 -4.40 -8.65 17.92
N ALA A 34 -5.67 -8.87 18.26
CA ALA A 34 -6.07 -9.26 19.61
C ALA A 34 -5.47 -10.61 20.03
N ILE A 35 -5.49 -11.60 19.14
CA ILE A 35 -4.82 -12.90 19.37
C ILE A 35 -3.32 -12.69 19.59
N GLY A 36 -2.66 -11.97 18.69
CA GLY A 36 -1.23 -11.66 18.81
C GLY A 36 -0.88 -10.93 20.11
N TRP A 37 -1.72 -10.00 20.56
CA TRP A 37 -1.50 -9.26 21.80
C TRP A 37 -1.44 -10.17 23.04
N HIS A 38 -2.27 -11.21 23.07
CA HIS A 38 -2.33 -12.18 24.16
C HIS A 38 -1.26 -13.27 24.10
N LEU A 39 -0.53 -13.41 22.99
CA LEU A 39 0.59 -14.33 22.92
C LEU A 39 1.82 -13.77 23.67
N PRO A 40 2.59 -14.61 24.37
CA PRO A 40 3.89 -14.20 24.90
C PRO A 40 4.86 -13.92 23.75
N ALA A 41 5.77 -12.96 23.89
CA ALA A 41 6.73 -12.64 22.82
C ALA A 41 7.76 -13.76 22.60
N TYR A 42 8.11 -14.46 23.69
CA TYR A 42 9.09 -15.53 23.73
C TYR A 42 8.52 -16.78 24.40
N THR A 43 8.97 -17.96 23.98
CA THR A 43 8.69 -19.24 24.66
C THR A 43 9.36 -19.31 26.03
N ASP A 44 10.57 -18.76 26.15
CA ASP A 44 11.29 -18.53 27.39
C ASP A 44 11.81 -17.07 27.40
N ALA A 45 11.16 -16.23 28.19
CA ALA A 45 11.51 -14.81 28.29
C ALA A 45 12.84 -14.58 29.02
N GLU A 46 13.19 -15.44 29.97
CA GLU A 46 14.45 -15.29 30.72
C GLU A 46 15.64 -15.65 29.83
N ALA A 47 15.54 -16.72 29.04
CA ALA A 47 16.57 -17.06 28.06
C ALA A 47 16.76 -15.94 27.01
N ALA A 48 15.67 -15.35 26.53
CA ALA A 48 15.74 -14.23 25.59
C ALA A 48 16.46 -13.01 26.18
N GLU A 49 16.18 -12.68 27.45
CA GLU A 49 16.89 -11.59 28.15
C GLU A 49 18.37 -11.91 28.41
N ARG A 50 18.72 -13.15 28.76
CA ARG A 50 20.13 -13.56 28.90
C ARG A 50 20.90 -13.43 27.59
N ILE A 51 20.29 -13.81 26.46
CA ILE A 51 20.89 -13.67 25.13
C ILE A 51 21.01 -12.20 24.72
N ARG A 52 19.97 -11.39 24.98
CA ARG A 52 20.01 -9.94 24.75
C ARG A 52 21.10 -9.25 25.58
N ALA A 53 21.28 -9.68 26.83
CA ALA A 53 22.33 -9.16 27.70
C ALA A 53 23.75 -9.66 27.34
N GLY A 54 23.88 -10.54 26.34
CA GLY A 54 25.17 -11.13 25.96
C GLY A 54 25.71 -12.18 26.93
N LEU A 55 24.90 -12.62 27.90
CA LEU A 55 25.26 -13.64 28.90
C LEU A 55 25.26 -15.05 28.30
N GLU A 56 24.47 -15.26 27.25
CA GLU A 56 24.35 -16.53 26.51
C GLU A 56 24.35 -16.22 25.01
N CYS A 57 24.97 -17.08 24.20
CA CYS A 57 24.79 -17.03 22.72
C CYS A 57 23.77 -18.07 22.25
N GLU A 58 23.60 -19.12 23.03
CA GLU A 58 22.64 -20.21 22.83
C GLU A 58 21.91 -20.45 24.16
N PRO A 59 20.61 -20.77 24.14
CA PRO A 59 19.86 -20.98 25.37
C PRO A 59 20.51 -22.02 26.28
N GLY A 60 20.85 -21.60 27.51
CA GLY A 60 21.46 -22.47 28.53
C GLY A 60 22.97 -22.72 28.38
N ILE A 61 23.64 -22.03 27.45
CA ILE A 61 25.09 -22.10 27.28
C ILE A 61 25.70 -20.75 27.66
N PRO A 62 26.34 -20.65 28.85
CA PRO A 62 26.96 -19.40 29.29
C PRO A 62 28.04 -18.93 28.33
N ASN A 63 28.01 -17.66 27.98
CA ASN A 63 29.08 -17.02 27.25
C ASN A 63 30.30 -16.88 28.17
N ARG A 64 31.35 -17.66 27.88
CA ARG A 64 32.58 -17.71 28.71
C ARG A 64 33.43 -16.45 28.60
N ASP A 65 33.25 -15.69 27.53
CA ASP A 65 33.97 -14.47 27.25
C ASP A 65 32.96 -13.31 27.18
N GLN A 66 32.88 -12.52 28.25
CA GLN A 66 31.95 -11.40 28.35
C GLN A 66 32.22 -10.31 27.30
N ASP A 67 33.44 -10.24 26.76
CA ASP A 67 33.81 -9.30 25.71
C ASP A 67 33.58 -9.87 24.29
N HIS A 68 33.35 -11.19 24.18
CA HIS A 68 33.05 -11.83 22.91
C HIS A 68 31.58 -11.62 22.52
N ARG A 69 31.38 -10.81 21.47
CA ARG A 69 30.07 -10.66 20.84
C ARG A 69 29.68 -11.96 20.17
N CYS A 70 28.45 -12.42 20.40
CA CYS A 70 27.92 -13.58 19.69
C CYS A 70 27.95 -13.30 18.17
N PRO A 71 28.35 -14.27 17.34
CA PRO A 71 28.20 -14.17 15.89
C PRO A 71 26.75 -13.79 15.54
N HIS A 72 26.58 -12.81 14.65
CA HIS A 72 25.27 -12.24 14.33
C HIS A 72 24.24 -13.30 13.88
N GLU A 73 24.68 -14.28 13.08
CA GLU A 73 23.84 -15.38 12.61
C GLU A 73 23.39 -16.30 13.76
N LEU A 74 24.29 -16.59 14.71
CA LEU A 74 23.99 -17.41 15.88
C LEU A 74 23.02 -16.70 16.82
N TRP A 75 23.25 -15.41 17.07
CA TRP A 75 22.33 -14.61 17.88
C TRP A 75 20.92 -14.60 17.25
N ARG A 76 20.84 -14.41 15.92
CA ARG A 76 19.57 -14.37 15.20
C ARG A 76 18.85 -15.72 15.26
N SER A 77 19.55 -16.82 15.01
CA SER A 77 18.94 -18.16 15.07
C SER A 77 18.46 -18.53 16.47
N SER A 78 19.25 -18.23 17.51
CA SER A 78 18.87 -18.43 18.92
C SER A 78 17.64 -17.60 19.30
N MET A 79 17.62 -16.31 18.92
CA MET A 79 16.47 -15.44 19.18
C MET A 79 15.23 -15.87 18.41
N ASP A 80 15.37 -16.28 17.14
CA ASP A 80 14.26 -16.78 16.32
C ASP A 80 13.66 -18.07 16.90
N GLY A 81 14.49 -18.97 17.44
CA GLY A 81 14.01 -20.17 18.12
C GLY A 81 13.21 -19.90 19.39
N LEU A 82 13.46 -18.75 20.05
CA LEU A 82 12.71 -18.31 21.22
C LEU A 82 11.45 -17.51 20.87
N ARG A 83 11.38 -16.88 19.69
CA ARG A 83 10.23 -16.05 19.29
C ARG A 83 8.99 -16.91 19.07
N THR A 84 7.86 -16.43 19.56
CA THR A 84 6.56 -17.02 19.20
C THR A 84 5.99 -16.36 17.94
N GLY A 85 4.84 -16.84 17.48
CA GLY A 85 4.07 -16.19 16.41
C GLY A 85 3.46 -14.83 16.77
N LYS A 86 3.69 -14.28 17.98
CA LYS A 86 3.12 -13.01 18.45
C LYS A 86 3.17 -11.90 17.41
N TRP A 87 4.37 -11.55 16.97
CA TRP A 87 4.57 -10.38 16.11
C TRP A 87 4.05 -10.61 14.70
N GLY A 88 4.13 -11.85 14.17
CA GLY A 88 3.49 -12.21 12.91
C GLY A 88 1.97 -11.97 12.93
N PHE A 89 1.27 -12.39 14.01
CA PHE A 89 -0.16 -12.11 14.16
C PHE A 89 -0.48 -10.62 14.30
N VAL A 90 0.34 -9.88 15.07
CA VAL A 90 0.16 -8.43 15.27
C VAL A 90 0.36 -7.68 13.96
N ASP A 91 1.43 -7.96 13.23
CA ASP A 91 1.81 -7.22 12.02
C ASP A 91 0.87 -7.54 10.86
N THR A 92 0.63 -8.83 10.59
CA THR A 92 -0.35 -9.24 9.57
C THR A 92 -1.75 -8.74 9.92
N GLY A 93 -2.15 -8.88 11.19
CA GLY A 93 -3.43 -8.38 11.67
C GLY A 93 -3.58 -6.87 11.49
N ALA A 94 -2.55 -6.10 11.82
CA ALA A 94 -2.55 -4.64 11.69
C ALA A 94 -2.56 -4.21 10.20
N GLY A 95 -1.81 -4.88 9.33
CA GLY A 95 -1.85 -4.62 7.88
C GLY A 95 -3.23 -4.88 7.27
N VAL A 96 -3.87 -5.99 7.65
CA VAL A 96 -5.25 -6.32 7.23
C VAL A 96 -6.26 -5.33 7.81
N LEU A 97 -6.12 -4.96 9.09
CA LEU A 97 -6.97 -3.98 9.77
C LEU A 97 -6.91 -2.61 9.08
N LEU A 98 -5.70 -2.09 8.83
CA LEU A 98 -5.49 -0.80 8.16
C LEU A 98 -6.00 -0.84 6.71
N SER A 99 -5.87 -1.96 6.01
CA SER A 99 -6.51 -2.15 4.69
C SER A 99 -8.03 -2.02 4.79
N GLY A 100 -8.66 -2.72 5.74
CA GLY A 100 -10.11 -2.64 5.98
C GLY A 100 -10.57 -1.22 6.32
N LEU A 101 -9.84 -0.52 7.22
CA LEU A 101 -10.12 0.87 7.60
C LEU A 101 -9.95 1.85 6.42
N THR A 102 -8.94 1.64 5.58
CA THR A 102 -8.72 2.44 4.36
C THR A 102 -9.89 2.26 3.39
N TRP A 103 -10.33 1.03 3.16
CA TRP A 103 -11.51 0.73 2.35
C TRP A 103 -12.80 1.32 2.95
N CYS A 104 -13.00 1.22 4.26
CA CYS A 104 -14.14 1.83 4.94
C CYS A 104 -14.16 3.35 4.74
N SER A 105 -13.00 4.00 4.93
CA SER A 105 -12.82 5.44 4.72
C SER A 105 -13.10 5.84 3.27
N PHE A 106 -12.62 5.06 2.31
CA PHE A 106 -12.88 5.25 0.89
C PHE A 106 -14.38 5.10 0.53
N LEU A 107 -15.04 4.06 1.05
CA LEU A 107 -16.47 3.81 0.82
C LEU A 107 -17.38 4.84 1.49
N TRP A 108 -16.93 5.39 2.62
CA TRP A 108 -17.56 6.51 3.30
C TRP A 108 -17.41 7.82 2.50
N TRP A 109 -16.18 8.12 2.06
CA TRP A 109 -15.90 9.30 1.23
C TRP A 109 -16.68 9.30 -0.08
N THR A 110 -16.86 8.12 -0.69
CA THR A 110 -17.59 7.94 -1.95
C THR A 110 -19.10 7.74 -1.78
N ARG A 111 -19.65 8.05 -0.59
CA ARG A 111 -21.06 7.79 -0.25
C ARG A 111 -22.03 8.36 -1.29
N GLY A 112 -22.93 7.49 -1.76
CA GLY A 112 -23.97 7.84 -2.73
C GLY A 112 -23.52 7.80 -4.19
N ARG A 113 -22.22 7.58 -4.47
CA ARG A 113 -21.70 7.47 -5.83
C ARG A 113 -21.46 5.99 -6.18
N SER A 114 -21.86 5.60 -7.39
CA SER A 114 -21.42 4.32 -7.96
C SER A 114 -19.95 4.39 -8.36
N LEU A 115 -19.24 3.25 -8.41
CA LEU A 115 -17.84 3.21 -8.85
C LEU A 115 -17.65 3.85 -10.24
N LYS A 116 -18.62 3.68 -11.14
CA LYS A 116 -18.63 4.28 -12.48
C LYS A 116 -18.77 5.81 -12.48
N GLN A 117 -19.28 6.38 -11.40
CA GLN A 117 -19.44 7.83 -11.20
C GLN A 117 -18.26 8.45 -10.44
N LEU A 118 -17.25 7.67 -10.05
CA LEU A 118 -16.05 8.21 -9.46
C LEU A 118 -15.29 9.03 -10.50
N SER A 119 -14.94 10.25 -10.09
CA SER A 119 -14.16 11.19 -10.90
C SER A 119 -12.81 11.43 -10.26
N THR A 120 -11.81 11.71 -11.08
CA THR A 120 -10.49 12.16 -10.64
C THR A 120 -10.58 13.49 -9.90
N PRO A 121 -9.54 13.87 -9.13
CA PRO A 121 -9.35 15.25 -8.69
C PRO A 121 -9.45 16.25 -9.87
N LYS A 122 -9.93 17.47 -9.58
CA LYS A 122 -10.14 18.52 -10.59
C LYS A 122 -8.82 19.07 -11.15
N HIS A 123 -7.77 19.09 -10.33
CA HIS A 123 -6.47 19.67 -10.70
C HIS A 123 -5.41 18.59 -10.76
N GLY A 124 -4.61 18.59 -11.83
CA GLY A 124 -3.49 17.65 -11.99
C GLY A 124 -2.46 17.83 -10.87
N LEU A 125 -2.22 19.07 -10.43
CA LEU A 125 -1.34 19.35 -9.31
C LEU A 125 -1.77 18.64 -8.02
N SER A 126 -3.08 18.46 -7.78
CA SER A 126 -3.56 17.71 -6.61
C SER A 126 -3.19 16.22 -6.69
N ILE A 127 -3.21 15.62 -7.89
CA ILE A 127 -2.79 14.22 -8.09
C ILE A 127 -1.29 14.09 -7.82
N ILE A 128 -0.47 15.02 -8.35
CA ILE A 128 0.98 15.04 -8.10
C ILE A 128 1.27 15.25 -6.62
N ALA A 129 0.62 16.21 -5.98
CA ALA A 129 0.82 16.50 -4.56
C ALA A 129 0.46 15.29 -3.68
N LEU A 130 -0.66 14.62 -3.95
CA LEU A 130 -1.07 13.41 -3.24
C LEU A 130 -0.11 12.24 -3.50
N ALA A 131 0.33 12.05 -4.75
CA ALA A 131 1.29 11.02 -5.10
C ALA A 131 2.65 11.25 -4.40
N SER A 132 3.14 12.49 -4.41
CA SER A 132 4.37 12.88 -3.73
C SER A 132 4.26 12.74 -2.21
N ALA A 133 3.12 13.13 -1.62
CA ALA A 133 2.87 12.92 -0.21
C ALA A 133 2.85 11.43 0.14
N ALA A 134 2.17 10.59 -0.65
CA ALA A 134 2.15 9.14 -0.46
C ALA A 134 3.54 8.52 -0.55
N TRP A 135 4.42 9.06 -1.40
CA TRP A 135 5.81 8.63 -1.52
C TRP A 135 6.66 9.07 -0.31
N LEU A 136 6.66 10.37 -0.01
CA LEU A 136 7.50 10.94 1.05
C LEU A 136 7.09 10.46 2.44
N LEU A 137 5.80 10.21 2.68
CA LEU A 137 5.31 9.65 3.96
C LEU A 137 5.75 8.19 4.17
N GLN A 138 6.29 7.50 3.16
CA GLN A 138 6.92 6.19 3.39
C GLN A 138 8.17 6.30 4.25
N ILE A 139 8.91 7.41 4.19
CA ILE A 139 10.12 7.61 5.00
C ILE A 139 9.82 7.49 6.52
N PRO A 140 8.91 8.31 7.09
CA PRO A 140 8.57 8.15 8.51
C PRO A 140 7.88 6.82 8.81
N ALA A 141 7.16 6.22 7.85
CA ALA A 141 6.55 4.90 8.02
C ALA A 141 7.61 3.79 8.18
N TYR A 142 8.65 3.78 7.34
CA TYR A 142 9.78 2.86 7.47
C TYR A 142 10.59 3.13 8.72
N ASN A 143 10.83 4.40 9.09
CA ASN A 143 11.50 4.73 10.35
C ASN A 143 10.74 4.14 11.55
N LEU A 144 9.41 4.26 11.57
CA LEU A 144 8.61 3.64 12.62
C LEU A 144 8.74 2.12 12.61
N SER A 145 8.76 1.48 11.42
CA SER A 145 8.97 0.04 11.27
C SER A 145 10.29 -0.41 11.90
N PHE A 146 11.40 0.25 11.55
CA PHE A 146 12.71 -0.07 12.11
C PHE A 146 12.77 0.17 13.62
N MET A 147 12.14 1.24 14.12
CA MET A 147 12.06 1.48 15.57
C MET A 147 11.23 0.41 16.28
N THR A 148 10.16 -0.08 15.66
CA THR A 148 9.39 -1.21 16.21
C THR A 148 10.18 -2.51 16.18
N GLU A 149 10.98 -2.76 15.14
CA GLU A 149 11.85 -3.93 15.06
C GLU A 149 12.92 -3.91 16.17
N LEU A 150 13.53 -2.75 16.38
CA LEU A 150 14.48 -2.54 17.49
C LEU A 150 13.82 -2.78 18.85
N ALA A 151 12.65 -2.20 19.08
CA ALA A 151 11.92 -2.36 20.34
C ALA A 151 11.49 -3.82 20.61
N ARG A 152 11.30 -4.61 19.54
CA ARG A 152 11.00 -6.05 19.62
C ARG A 152 12.27 -6.90 19.72
N GLY A 153 13.45 -6.29 19.67
CA GLY A 153 14.74 -6.96 19.72
C GLY A 153 14.95 -7.86 18.52
N TYR A 154 14.66 -7.38 17.30
CA TYR A 154 15.01 -8.06 16.05
C TYR A 154 16.49 -8.00 15.72
N ASP A 155 17.18 -6.99 16.23
CA ASP A 155 18.61 -6.79 16.09
C ASP A 155 19.32 -6.89 17.45
N PRO A 156 20.59 -7.33 17.47
CA PRO A 156 21.37 -7.39 18.69
C PRO A 156 21.70 -5.98 19.19
N PRO A 157 21.90 -5.79 20.51
CA PRO A 157 22.15 -4.47 21.08
C PRO A 157 23.47 -3.83 20.63
N TRP A 158 24.43 -4.63 20.17
CA TRP A 158 25.69 -4.16 19.58
C TRP A 158 25.59 -3.90 18.07
N SER A 159 24.41 -4.07 17.48
CA SER A 159 24.10 -3.59 16.14
C SER A 159 23.97 -2.07 16.21
N ASP A 160 25.11 -1.37 16.24
CA ASP A 160 25.18 0.08 16.00
C ASP A 160 24.71 0.45 14.57
N SER A 161 24.33 -0.56 13.77
CA SER A 161 24.04 -0.43 12.36
C SER A 161 22.58 -0.18 12.04
N ILE A 162 21.59 -0.12 12.95
CA ILE A 162 20.18 0.08 12.52
C ILE A 162 19.95 1.41 11.78
N ILE A 163 20.81 2.41 12.04
CA ILE A 163 20.82 3.68 11.31
C ILE A 163 21.24 3.47 9.84
N ILE A 164 22.08 2.47 9.55
CA ILE A 164 22.57 2.18 8.20
C ILE A 164 21.42 1.75 7.25
N PRO A 165 20.62 0.69 7.51
CA PRO A 165 19.50 0.32 6.65
C PRO A 165 18.43 1.41 6.63
N ILE A 166 18.21 2.14 7.73
CA ILE A 166 17.33 3.31 7.72
C ILE A 166 17.82 4.34 6.68
N SER A 167 19.10 4.70 6.73
CA SER A 167 19.70 5.68 5.82
C SER A 167 19.73 5.20 4.37
N GLU A 168 19.91 3.89 4.16
CA GLU A 168 19.90 3.27 2.84
C GLU A 168 18.49 3.33 2.22
N VAL A 169 17.47 2.88 2.96
CA VAL A 169 16.06 2.94 2.50
C VAL A 169 15.65 4.39 2.21
N GLN A 170 16.01 5.33 3.09
CA GLN A 170 15.74 6.76 2.87
C GLN A 170 16.42 7.28 1.61
N SER A 171 17.70 6.94 1.42
CA SER A 171 18.47 7.36 0.24
C SER A 171 17.85 6.82 -1.05
N VAL A 172 17.45 5.55 -1.06
CA VAL A 172 16.76 4.92 -2.20
C VAL A 172 15.42 5.62 -2.49
N LEU A 173 14.60 5.85 -1.46
CA LEU A 173 13.31 6.55 -1.62
C LEU A 173 13.48 7.98 -2.15
N LEU A 174 14.48 8.72 -1.66
CA LEU A 174 14.76 10.08 -2.12
C LEU A 174 15.31 10.08 -3.56
N TRP A 175 16.20 9.16 -3.89
CA TRP A 175 16.77 9.05 -5.24
C TRP A 175 15.70 8.67 -6.27
N LEU A 176 14.79 7.75 -5.92
CA LEU A 176 13.67 7.33 -6.76
C LEU A 176 12.51 8.34 -6.79
N PHE A 177 12.53 9.38 -5.96
CA PHE A 177 11.46 10.38 -5.94
C PHE A 177 11.36 11.15 -7.26
N LEU A 178 12.49 11.53 -7.87
CA LEU A 178 12.50 12.25 -9.15
C LEU A 178 11.91 11.42 -10.30
N PRO A 179 12.34 10.17 -10.57
CA PRO A 179 11.72 9.35 -11.61
C PRO A 179 10.25 9.06 -11.29
N TYR A 180 9.89 8.89 -10.01
CA TYR A 180 8.50 8.74 -9.60
C TYR A 180 7.64 9.96 -9.99
N VAL A 181 8.06 11.19 -9.65
CA VAL A 181 7.33 12.41 -10.02
C VAL A 181 7.28 12.58 -11.55
N ALA A 182 8.35 12.24 -12.27
CA ALA A 182 8.37 12.29 -13.73
C ALA A 182 7.32 11.37 -14.37
N ILE A 183 7.10 10.17 -13.82
CA ILE A 183 6.03 9.28 -14.27
C ILE A 183 4.66 9.94 -14.10
N TRP A 184 4.37 10.56 -12.94
CA TRP A 184 3.10 11.26 -12.73
C TRP A 184 2.90 12.43 -13.69
N LEU A 185 3.95 13.22 -13.94
CA LEU A 185 3.92 14.28 -14.95
C LEU A 185 3.58 13.70 -16.33
N LEU A 186 4.20 12.59 -16.73
CA LEU A 186 3.91 11.93 -18.00
C LEU A 186 2.44 11.50 -18.13
N PHE A 187 1.75 11.13 -17.05
CA PHE A 187 0.31 10.83 -17.05
C PHE A 187 -0.60 12.07 -17.04
N LEU A 188 -0.11 13.23 -16.59
CA LEU A 188 -0.92 14.42 -16.38
C LEU A 188 -0.69 15.57 -17.37
N VAL A 189 0.45 15.63 -18.06
CA VAL A 189 0.73 16.57 -19.17
C VAL A 189 -0.45 16.64 -20.16
N ARG A 190 -1.06 17.81 -20.35
CA ARG A 190 -2.21 18.01 -21.27
C ARG A 190 -3.48 17.19 -20.95
N ALA A 191 -3.58 16.57 -19.77
CA ALA A 191 -4.81 15.90 -19.36
C ALA A 191 -5.94 16.92 -19.12
N ARG A 192 -7.18 16.54 -19.45
CA ARG A 192 -8.39 17.31 -19.16
C ARG A 192 -9.08 16.69 -17.95
N LEU A 193 -9.14 17.43 -16.85
CA LEU A 193 -9.69 16.97 -15.58
C LEU A 193 -10.92 17.83 -15.22
N PRO A 194 -11.92 17.28 -14.49
CA PRO A 194 -11.99 15.91 -13.97
C PRO A 194 -12.45 14.88 -15.02
N ALA A 195 -11.95 13.64 -14.89
CA ALA A 195 -12.32 12.51 -15.74
C ALA A 195 -12.96 11.40 -14.91
N LYS A 196 -13.86 10.60 -15.51
CA LYS A 196 -14.38 9.39 -14.84
C LYS A 196 -13.27 8.34 -14.76
N VAL A 197 -13.04 7.77 -13.59
CA VAL A 197 -11.94 6.81 -13.32
C VAL A 197 -12.00 5.59 -14.26
N PHE A 198 -13.22 5.09 -14.53
CA PHE A 198 -13.45 3.95 -15.42
C PHE A 198 -13.91 4.37 -16.83
N SER A 199 -13.41 5.51 -17.33
CA SER A 199 -13.68 5.94 -18.71
C SER A 199 -12.82 5.18 -19.72
N ASN A 200 -13.35 5.10 -20.95
CA ASN A 200 -12.67 4.62 -22.15
C ASN A 200 -12.89 5.64 -23.28
N VAL A 201 -11.96 5.72 -24.22
CA VAL A 201 -12.09 6.57 -25.41
C VAL A 201 -12.81 5.80 -26.52
N SER A 202 -13.97 6.28 -26.93
CA SER A 202 -14.76 5.71 -28.04
C SER A 202 -13.97 5.77 -29.35
N GLY A 203 -13.98 4.69 -30.13
CA GLY A 203 -13.32 4.63 -31.44
C GLY A 203 -11.79 4.53 -31.41
N ARG A 204 -11.15 4.42 -30.24
CA ARG A 204 -9.69 4.31 -30.10
C ARG A 204 -9.27 3.12 -29.22
N PRO A 205 -9.51 1.87 -29.64
CA PRO A 205 -9.24 0.68 -28.82
C PRO A 205 -7.76 0.52 -28.48
N LEU A 206 -6.84 0.82 -29.42
CA LEU A 206 -5.40 0.71 -29.19
C LEU A 206 -4.90 1.67 -28.10
N VAL A 207 -5.43 2.90 -28.06
CA VAL A 207 -5.09 3.88 -27.01
C VAL A 207 -5.56 3.41 -25.64
N ASN A 208 -6.78 2.85 -25.56
CA ASN A 208 -7.30 2.28 -24.32
C ASN A 208 -6.45 1.09 -23.86
N ALA A 209 -6.07 0.19 -24.78
CA ALA A 209 -5.24 -0.97 -24.47
C ALA A 209 -3.85 -0.55 -23.99
N PHE A 210 -3.18 0.38 -24.67
CA PHE A 210 -1.87 0.89 -24.31
C PHE A 210 -1.85 1.47 -22.89
N TRP A 211 -2.71 2.46 -22.60
CA TRP A 211 -2.73 3.08 -21.27
C TRP A 211 -3.17 2.11 -20.18
N THR A 212 -4.05 1.15 -20.50
CA THR A 212 -4.41 0.09 -19.54
C THR A 212 -3.23 -0.83 -19.26
N ALA A 213 -2.44 -1.21 -20.27
CA ALA A 213 -1.24 -2.03 -20.11
C ALA A 213 -0.16 -1.31 -19.29
N VAL A 214 0.11 -0.03 -19.59
CA VAL A 214 1.08 0.77 -18.80
C VAL A 214 0.61 0.91 -17.36
N THR A 215 -0.67 1.21 -17.12
CA THR A 215 -1.21 1.26 -15.76
C THR A 215 -1.12 -0.09 -15.06
N ALA A 216 -1.42 -1.20 -15.74
CA ALA A 216 -1.30 -2.54 -15.16
C ALA A 216 0.15 -2.89 -14.79
N LEU A 217 1.11 -2.53 -15.65
CA LEU A 217 2.55 -2.71 -15.41
C LEU A 217 3.00 -1.94 -14.16
N LEU A 218 2.51 -0.72 -13.93
CA LEU A 218 2.82 0.06 -12.73
C LEU A 218 2.03 -0.39 -11.50
N PHE A 219 0.82 -0.92 -11.70
CA PHE A 219 -0.05 -1.39 -10.62
C PHE A 219 0.53 -2.65 -9.96
N ALA A 220 1.08 -3.57 -10.76
CA ALA A 220 1.62 -4.85 -10.28
C ALA A 220 2.69 -4.72 -9.18
N PRO A 221 3.77 -3.92 -9.34
CA PRO A 221 4.78 -3.78 -8.29
C PRO A 221 4.21 -3.09 -7.04
N VAL A 222 3.32 -2.10 -7.18
CA VAL A 222 2.69 -1.44 -6.02
C VAL A 222 1.79 -2.42 -5.26
N ALA A 223 1.05 -3.27 -5.97
CA ALA A 223 0.23 -4.31 -5.36
C ALA A 223 1.08 -5.39 -4.67
N LEU A 224 2.24 -5.76 -5.25
CA LEU A 224 3.17 -6.69 -4.63
C LEU A 224 3.76 -6.12 -3.34
N VAL A 225 4.21 -4.85 -3.37
CA VAL A 225 4.70 -4.16 -2.16
C VAL A 225 3.61 -4.02 -1.12
N LEU A 226 2.34 -3.81 -1.53
CA LEU A 226 1.21 -3.80 -0.60
C LEU A 226 1.00 -5.16 0.08
N ILE A 227 1.11 -6.26 -0.67
CA ILE A 227 1.02 -7.61 -0.09
C ILE A 227 2.16 -7.83 0.90
N GLY A 228 3.41 -7.51 0.51
CA GLY A 228 4.57 -7.58 1.41
C GLY A 228 4.38 -6.72 2.66
N ALA A 229 3.89 -5.48 2.52
CA ALA A 229 3.63 -4.59 3.65
C ALA A 229 2.55 -5.11 4.62
N ILE A 230 1.58 -5.88 4.10
CA ILE A 230 0.58 -6.56 4.92
C ILE A 230 1.20 -7.75 5.65
N LEU A 231 2.09 -8.51 5.02
CA LEU A 231 2.66 -9.74 5.61
C LEU A 231 3.83 -9.45 6.56
N ASP A 232 4.73 -8.55 6.17
CA ASP A 232 6.05 -8.37 6.79
C ASP A 232 6.11 -7.17 7.77
N GLY A 233 5.03 -6.41 7.92
CA GLY A 233 4.88 -5.49 9.05
C GLY A 233 5.22 -3.99 8.90
N PRO A 234 5.63 -3.39 7.75
CA PRO A 234 5.65 -1.93 7.61
C PRO A 234 4.22 -1.38 7.45
N VAL A 235 3.35 -1.66 8.42
CA VAL A 235 1.89 -1.54 8.35
C VAL A 235 1.42 -0.11 8.06
N MET A 236 2.19 0.91 8.45
CA MET A 236 1.88 2.31 8.18
C MET A 236 1.99 2.68 6.69
N THR A 237 2.67 1.87 5.88
CA THR A 237 2.74 2.07 4.42
C THR A 237 1.48 1.61 3.70
N VAL A 238 0.71 0.67 4.28
CA VAL A 238 -0.51 0.10 3.70
C VAL A 238 -1.51 1.14 3.17
N PRO A 239 -1.95 2.14 3.96
CA PRO A 239 -2.86 3.18 3.44
C PRO A 239 -2.24 4.02 2.32
N LEU A 240 -0.93 4.26 2.35
CA LEU A 240 -0.21 5.02 1.32
C LEU A 240 -0.16 4.24 -0.01
N LEU A 241 0.02 2.92 0.06
CA LEU A 241 0.02 2.04 -1.10
C LEU A 241 -1.38 1.91 -1.71
N TRP A 242 -2.43 1.78 -0.89
CA TRP A 242 -3.82 1.84 -1.37
C TRP A 242 -4.14 3.17 -2.07
N LEU A 243 -3.69 4.29 -1.49
CA LEU A 243 -3.82 5.61 -2.12
C LEU A 243 -3.09 5.66 -3.46
N THR A 244 -1.86 5.12 -3.53
CA THR A 244 -1.08 5.06 -4.77
C THR A 244 -1.79 4.23 -5.85
N LEU A 245 -2.36 3.07 -5.52
CA LEU A 245 -3.16 2.26 -6.45
C LEU A 245 -4.38 3.04 -6.98
N TRP A 246 -5.08 3.78 -6.11
CA TRP A 246 -6.19 4.62 -6.53
C TRP A 246 -5.74 5.78 -7.44
N LEU A 247 -4.60 6.41 -7.13
CA LEU A 247 -4.02 7.48 -7.95
C LEU A 247 -3.59 6.94 -9.32
N LEU A 248 -3.09 5.71 -9.44
CA LEU A 248 -2.75 5.08 -10.73
C LEU A 248 -3.99 4.91 -11.62
N LEU A 249 -5.13 4.52 -11.03
CA LEU A 249 -6.40 4.47 -11.77
C LEU A 249 -6.85 5.87 -12.23
N CYS A 250 -6.64 6.88 -11.39
CA CYS A 250 -6.91 8.27 -11.74
C CYS A 250 -5.99 8.74 -12.88
N ALA A 251 -4.69 8.45 -12.81
CA ALA A 251 -3.71 8.77 -13.83
C ALA A 251 -4.03 8.12 -15.18
N ARG A 252 -4.45 6.84 -15.20
CA ARG A 252 -4.97 6.17 -16.41
C ARG A 252 -6.07 7.00 -17.05
N SER A 253 -7.10 7.34 -16.28
CA SER A 253 -8.24 8.09 -16.82
C SER A 253 -7.84 9.50 -17.29
N ALA A 254 -6.92 10.16 -16.59
CA ALA A 254 -6.37 11.45 -16.99
C ALA A 254 -5.64 11.37 -18.34
N ALA A 255 -4.80 10.35 -18.54
CA ALA A 255 -4.09 10.16 -19.81
C ALA A 255 -5.06 9.90 -20.99
N LEU A 256 -6.15 9.16 -20.77
CA LEU A 256 -7.15 8.90 -21.81
C LEU A 256 -7.88 10.16 -22.28
N THR A 257 -8.09 11.15 -21.40
CA THR A 257 -8.79 12.40 -21.78
C THR A 257 -8.05 13.22 -22.84
N ARG A 258 -6.73 13.07 -22.95
CA ARG A 258 -5.90 13.74 -23.97
C ARG A 258 -6.29 13.37 -25.39
N HIS A 259 -6.83 12.16 -25.54
CA HIS A 259 -7.15 11.57 -26.83
C HIS A 259 -8.65 11.62 -27.14
N GLN A 260 -9.47 12.22 -26.27
CA GLN A 260 -10.86 12.48 -26.58
C GLN A 260 -10.91 13.63 -27.59
N ALA A 261 -11.40 13.33 -28.80
CA ALA A 261 -11.71 14.37 -29.78
C ALA A 261 -12.63 15.39 -29.12
N TYR A 262 -12.35 16.67 -29.32
CA TYR A 262 -13.23 17.74 -28.87
C TYR A 262 -14.57 17.58 -29.60
N SER A 263 -15.51 16.90 -28.95
CA SER A 263 -16.91 17.01 -29.26
C SER A 263 -17.33 18.31 -28.61
N GLY A 264 -17.04 19.42 -29.29
CA GLY A 264 -17.67 20.68 -28.95
C GLY A 264 -19.20 20.48 -28.92
N PRO A 265 -19.95 21.34 -28.21
CA PRO A 265 -21.39 21.33 -28.33
C PRO A 265 -21.74 21.56 -29.81
N ILE A 266 -22.10 20.48 -30.51
CA ILE A 266 -22.71 20.54 -31.83
C ILE A 266 -24.16 20.92 -31.56
N GLY A 267 -24.52 22.17 -31.87
CA GLY A 267 -25.90 22.64 -31.84
C GLY A 267 -26.31 23.28 -30.51
N ALA A 268 -25.92 24.54 -30.31
CA ALA A 268 -26.92 25.54 -29.94
C ALA A 268 -27.27 26.21 -31.25
N ASP A 269 -28.43 25.83 -31.79
CA ASP A 269 -29.00 26.41 -33.00
C ASP A 269 -28.91 27.93 -32.96
N GLU A 270 -28.39 28.46 -34.05
CA GLU A 270 -28.83 29.73 -34.61
C GLU A 270 -30.37 29.70 -34.71
N SER A 271 -31.06 30.16 -33.67
CA SER A 271 -32.41 30.68 -33.84
C SER A 271 -32.28 32.11 -34.38
N GLY A 272 -31.97 32.21 -35.67
CA GLY A 272 -32.33 33.36 -36.47
C GLY A 272 -33.82 33.28 -36.77
N ASP A 273 -34.60 34.08 -36.05
CA ASP A 273 -35.65 35.00 -36.54
C ASP A 273 -36.51 35.50 -35.35
#